data_AF-A0AAN6Y9U0-F1
#
_entry.id   AF-A0AAN6Y9U0-F1
#
_cell.length_a   1.000
_cell.length_b   1.000
_cell.length_c   1.000
_cell.angle_alpha   90.00
_cell.angle_beta   90.00
_cell.angle_gamma   90.00
#
_symmetry.space_group_name_H-M   'P 1'
#
loop_
_entity.id
_entity.type
_entity.pdbx_description
1 polymer ?
#
loop_
_entity_poly.entity_id
_entity_poly.type
_entity_poly.pdbx_seq_one_letter_code
_entity_poly.pdbx_strand_id
1 'polypeptide(L)'
;MLATILLLPAIALAAVVPDSDLQSQDSLRRAVSVVSPDLTCGTLLAGANKGYTCPSDTPCCSQYGYCGTGDSFCLTTGGCQTRFSNTTSSCTAPRSGTTVSIDGTCGTTGAGKSGYRCPTGSTMGCCSAAGYCGNTTDHCDTAKGCQSGFGTCARSTGKRSRGLWE
;
A
#
# COMPACT_ATOMS: atom_id res chain seq x y z
N MET A 1 0.17 6.39 80.12
CA MET A 1 1.48 6.91 79.70
C MET A 1 1.42 7.16 78.21
N LEU A 2 1.27 8.43 77.84
CA LEU A 2 1.23 8.90 76.45
C LEU A 2 2.63 8.72 75.83
N ALA A 3 2.70 8.06 74.69
CA ALA A 3 3.84 8.18 73.79
C ALA A 3 3.30 8.67 72.43
N THR A 4 3.39 9.98 72.24
CA THR A 4 3.25 10.66 70.95
C THR A 4 4.30 10.14 69.98
N ILE A 5 3.90 9.30 69.04
CA ILE A 5 4.74 8.87 67.93
C ILE A 5 4.67 9.95 66.85
N LEU A 6 5.80 10.62 66.67
CA LEU A 6 6.09 11.68 65.72
C LEU A 6 5.82 11.18 64.28
N LEU A 7 4.90 11.83 63.58
CA LEU A 7 4.77 11.72 62.12
C LEU A 7 5.99 12.40 61.47
N LEU A 8 6.90 11.60 60.89
CA LEU A 8 7.82 12.11 59.87
C LEU A 8 7.19 11.88 58.48
N PRO A 9 7.09 12.92 57.63
CA PRO A 9 6.71 12.72 56.25
C PRO A 9 7.91 12.08 55.52
N ALA A 10 7.77 10.84 55.09
CA ALA A 10 8.69 10.27 54.11
C ALA A 10 8.42 10.99 52.78
N ILE A 11 9.22 12.03 52.54
CA ILE A 11 9.28 12.78 51.30
C ILE A 11 9.52 11.78 50.17
N ALA A 12 8.62 11.80 49.19
CA ALA A 12 8.76 11.06 47.96
C ALA A 12 10.06 11.47 47.26
N LEU A 13 11.07 10.59 47.27
CA LEU A 13 12.11 10.63 46.25
C LEU A 13 11.51 10.05 44.98
N ALA A 14 10.93 10.92 44.16
CA ALA A 14 10.88 10.67 42.73
C ALA A 14 12.34 10.59 42.28
N ALA A 15 12.82 9.38 41.97
CA ALA A 15 14.05 9.21 41.23
C ALA A 15 13.83 9.86 39.86
N VAL A 16 14.29 11.10 39.74
CA VAL A 16 14.54 11.74 38.46
C VAL A 16 15.65 10.91 37.82
N VAL A 17 15.28 9.92 37.02
CA VAL A 17 16.22 9.39 36.04
C VAL A 17 16.55 10.55 35.11
N PRO A 18 17.83 10.89 34.88
CA PRO A 18 18.16 11.83 33.84
C PRO A 18 17.60 11.27 32.52
N ASP A 19 16.73 12.04 31.87
CA ASP A 19 16.20 11.85 30.51
C ASP A 19 17.35 11.90 29.48
N SER A 20 18.28 10.95 29.58
CA SER A 20 19.48 10.88 28.74
C SER A 20 19.42 9.73 27.73
N ASP A 21 18.28 9.06 27.57
CA ASP A 21 18.17 7.93 26.61
C ASP A 21 16.81 7.80 25.91
N LEU A 22 16.12 8.92 25.67
CA LEU A 22 15.08 9.00 24.62
C LEU A 22 15.59 9.58 23.29
N GLN A 23 16.91 9.76 23.17
CA GLN A 23 17.56 10.21 21.92
C GLN A 23 18.35 9.09 21.22
N SER A 24 18.55 7.92 21.85
CA SER A 24 19.28 6.79 21.28
C SER A 24 18.40 5.76 20.53
N GLN A 25 17.07 5.86 20.64
CA GLN A 25 16.13 5.05 19.85
C GLN A 25 15.82 5.64 18.46
N ASP A 26 16.24 6.89 18.21
CA ASP A 26 16.12 7.53 16.90
C ASP A 26 17.41 7.33 16.05
N SER A 27 18.57 7.19 16.69
CA SER A 27 19.85 6.95 15.99
C SER A 27 20.01 5.53 15.40
N LEU A 28 19.13 4.58 15.75
CA LEU A 28 19.06 3.25 15.10
C LEU A 28 18.03 3.17 13.96
N ARG A 29 17.19 4.20 13.76
CA ARG A 29 16.19 4.24 12.68
C ARG A 29 16.58 5.13 11.50
N ARG A 30 17.68 5.86 11.62
CA ARG A 30 18.17 6.79 10.59
C ARG A 30 19.69 6.83 10.50
N ALA A 31 20.35 5.70 10.74
CA ALA A 31 21.62 5.44 10.05
C ALA A 31 21.29 5.57 8.57
N VAL A 32 21.79 6.63 7.94
CA VAL A 32 21.57 6.99 6.54
C VAL A 32 21.55 5.71 5.73
N SER A 33 20.36 5.26 5.34
CA SER A 33 20.27 4.15 4.42
C SER A 33 21.01 4.62 3.18
N VAL A 34 22.14 3.98 2.90
CA VAL A 34 22.99 4.38 1.78
C VAL A 34 22.15 4.19 0.52
N VAL A 35 22.15 5.20 -0.34
CA VAL A 35 21.44 5.12 -1.62
C VAL A 35 22.05 3.97 -2.41
N SER A 36 21.18 3.12 -2.95
CA SER A 36 21.55 1.91 -3.65
C SER A 36 22.54 2.18 -4.80
N PRO A 37 23.68 1.48 -4.83
CA PRO A 37 24.63 1.57 -5.94
C PRO A 37 24.23 0.73 -7.16
N ASP A 38 23.33 -0.24 -7.00
CA ASP A 38 23.00 -1.28 -7.99
C ASP A 38 21.48 -1.45 -8.22
N LEU A 39 20.68 -0.49 -7.73
CA LEU A 39 19.21 -0.52 -7.73
C LEU A 39 18.57 -1.67 -6.93
N THR A 40 19.35 -2.39 -6.11
CA THR A 40 18.80 -3.28 -5.07
C THR A 40 18.49 -2.51 -3.79
N CYS A 41 17.44 -2.89 -3.08
CA CYS A 41 17.00 -2.20 -1.88
C CYS A 41 16.41 -3.16 -0.85
N GLY A 42 16.28 -2.69 0.38
CA GLY A 42 15.76 -3.49 1.46
C GLY A 42 16.67 -4.62 1.88
N THR A 43 16.12 -5.54 2.68
CA THR A 43 16.88 -6.64 3.27
C THR A 43 16.46 -8.00 2.74
N LEU A 44 15.29 -8.09 2.11
CA LEU A 44 14.75 -9.33 1.56
C LEU A 44 15.12 -9.51 0.09
N LEU A 45 15.20 -10.77 -0.35
CA LEU A 45 15.40 -11.15 -1.75
C LEU A 45 16.63 -10.44 -2.36
N ALA A 46 16.46 -9.61 -3.38
CA ALA A 46 17.56 -8.90 -4.03
C ALA A 46 18.29 -7.93 -3.08
N GLY A 47 17.62 -7.47 -2.02
CA GLY A 47 18.24 -6.65 -0.97
C GLY A 47 19.29 -7.38 -0.16
N ALA A 48 19.26 -8.72 -0.08
CA ALA A 48 20.30 -9.58 0.51
C ALA A 48 20.90 -9.06 1.83
N ASN A 49 20.05 -8.57 2.75
CA ASN A 49 20.42 -7.93 4.03
C ASN A 49 21.30 -6.67 3.94
N LYS A 50 21.49 -6.08 2.76
CA LYS A 50 22.26 -4.83 2.57
C LYS A 50 21.53 -3.60 3.10
N GLY A 51 20.19 -3.56 3.01
CA GLY A 51 19.37 -2.49 3.59
C GLY A 51 19.48 -1.14 2.88
N TYR A 52 19.86 -1.13 1.59
CA TYR A 52 19.93 0.10 0.80
C TYR A 52 18.56 0.74 0.60
N THR A 53 18.55 2.08 0.45
CA THR A 53 17.40 2.85 0.00
C THR A 53 17.48 3.19 -1.47
N CYS A 54 16.33 3.54 -2.05
CA CYS A 54 16.27 3.92 -3.45
C CYS A 54 16.66 5.37 -3.74
N PRO A 55 17.26 5.66 -4.91
CA PRO A 55 17.51 7.03 -5.37
C PRO A 55 16.19 7.74 -5.73
N SER A 56 16.25 9.06 -5.89
CA SER A 56 15.05 9.89 -6.17
C SER A 56 14.35 9.52 -7.48
N ASP A 57 15.09 9.08 -8.48
CA ASP A 57 14.57 8.82 -9.83
C ASP A 57 13.85 7.46 -9.93
N THR A 58 14.11 6.55 -8.98
CA THR A 58 13.43 5.25 -8.85
C THR A 58 13.00 5.01 -7.40
N PRO A 59 12.12 5.87 -6.85
CA PRO A 59 12.05 6.12 -5.41
C PRO A 59 11.41 5.00 -4.59
N CYS A 60 10.87 3.96 -5.21
CA CYS A 60 10.09 2.93 -4.53
C CYS A 60 10.87 1.62 -4.47
N CYS A 61 11.04 1.09 -3.27
CA CYS A 61 11.58 -0.25 -3.08
C CYS A 61 10.45 -1.29 -3.16
N SER A 62 10.40 -2.07 -4.22
CA SER A 62 9.39 -3.14 -4.39
C SER A 62 9.53 -4.25 -3.36
N GLN A 63 8.51 -5.10 -3.21
CA GLN A 63 8.58 -6.31 -2.37
C GLN A 63 9.71 -7.28 -2.74
N TYR A 64 10.25 -7.16 -3.96
CA TYR A 64 11.31 -8.02 -4.48
C TYR A 64 12.72 -7.49 -4.21
N GLY A 65 12.85 -6.32 -3.57
CA GLY A 65 14.13 -5.73 -3.24
C GLY A 65 14.78 -4.98 -4.40
N TYR A 66 13.97 -4.41 -5.30
CA TYR A 66 14.43 -3.57 -6.40
C TYR A 66 13.81 -2.18 -6.37
N CYS A 67 14.60 -1.18 -6.69
CA CYS A 67 14.19 0.21 -6.87
C CYS A 67 13.49 0.42 -8.20
N GLY A 68 12.40 1.18 -8.20
CA GLY A 68 11.67 1.51 -9.42
C GLY A 68 10.61 2.59 -9.24
N THR A 69 9.84 2.78 -10.30
CA THR A 69 8.72 3.72 -10.39
C THR A 69 7.45 2.98 -10.78
N GLY A 70 6.30 3.62 -10.56
CA GLY A 70 5.01 3.11 -11.00
C GLY A 70 4.37 2.14 -10.01
N ASP A 71 3.14 1.75 -10.29
CA ASP A 71 2.25 1.11 -9.34
C ASP A 71 2.79 -0.23 -8.80
N SER A 72 3.46 -1.03 -9.62
CA SER A 72 4.05 -2.31 -9.20
C SER A 72 5.21 -2.17 -8.21
N PHE A 73 5.84 -1.00 -8.14
CA PHE A 73 6.91 -0.71 -7.19
C PHE A 73 6.40 0.11 -6.00
N CYS A 74 5.54 1.08 -6.28
CA CYS A 74 5.18 2.13 -5.33
C CYS A 74 3.91 1.82 -4.52
N LEU A 75 3.07 0.89 -4.97
CA LEU A 75 1.86 0.58 -4.21
C LEU A 75 2.20 -0.22 -2.94
N THR A 76 1.67 0.23 -1.81
CA THR A 76 1.79 -0.49 -0.53
C THR A 76 1.16 -1.88 -0.60
N THR A 77 0.08 -2.02 -1.36
CA THR A 77 -0.57 -3.29 -1.69
C THR A 77 0.23 -4.18 -2.65
N GLY A 78 1.14 -3.59 -3.44
CA GLY A 78 2.18 -4.30 -4.19
C GLY A 78 3.46 -4.55 -3.38
N GLY A 79 3.38 -4.36 -2.06
CA GLY A 79 4.45 -4.63 -1.10
C GLY A 79 5.62 -3.64 -1.15
N CYS A 80 5.36 -2.38 -1.54
CA CYS A 80 6.36 -1.31 -1.43
C CYS A 80 6.93 -1.21 0.00
N GLN A 81 8.25 -1.32 0.12
CA GLN A 81 8.97 -1.33 1.38
C GLN A 81 9.28 0.10 1.84
N THR A 82 8.36 0.76 2.53
CA THR A 82 8.44 2.18 2.93
C THR A 82 9.75 2.58 3.62
N ARG A 83 10.37 1.67 4.40
CA ARG A 83 11.63 1.93 5.12
C ARG A 83 12.86 1.94 4.21
N PHE A 84 12.75 1.36 3.02
CA PHE A 84 13.83 1.19 2.05
C PHE A 84 13.55 1.93 0.72
N SER A 85 12.44 2.66 0.66
CA SER A 85 12.17 3.63 -0.40
C SER A 85 12.94 4.93 -0.16
N ASN A 86 13.00 5.80 -1.17
CA ASN A 86 13.72 7.07 -1.10
C ASN A 86 13.22 7.96 0.07
N THR A 87 11.90 8.01 0.25
CA THR A 87 11.25 8.61 1.42
C THR A 87 10.10 7.73 1.89
N THR A 88 9.61 7.97 3.11
CA THR A 88 8.43 7.28 3.64
C THR A 88 7.16 7.54 2.81
N SER A 89 7.10 8.66 2.08
CA SER A 89 5.97 9.03 1.23
C SER A 89 6.09 8.50 -0.21
N SER A 90 7.19 7.83 -0.55
CA SER A 90 7.38 7.26 -1.89
C SER A 90 6.43 6.08 -2.15
N CYS A 91 6.06 5.34 -1.11
CA CYS A 91 5.03 4.30 -1.22
C CYS A 91 3.64 4.90 -1.03
N THR A 92 2.69 4.55 -1.90
CA THR A 92 1.33 5.09 -1.88
C THR A 92 0.29 3.97 -1.82
N ALA A 93 -0.87 4.25 -1.23
CA ALA A 93 -2.00 3.34 -1.31
C ALA A 93 -2.68 3.47 -2.68
N PRO A 94 -3.35 2.41 -3.19
CA PRO A 94 -4.20 2.53 -4.37
C PRO A 94 -5.26 3.60 -4.16
N ARG A 95 -5.46 4.45 -5.18
CA ARG A 95 -6.56 5.40 -5.22
C ARG A 95 -7.77 4.70 -5.81
N SER A 96 -8.81 4.59 -4.99
CA SER A 96 -10.06 3.90 -5.32
C SER A 96 -10.66 4.40 -6.64
N GLY A 97 -10.95 3.47 -7.56
CA GLY A 97 -11.54 3.75 -8.86
C GLY A 97 -10.58 4.29 -9.91
N THR A 98 -9.33 4.63 -9.55
CA THR A 98 -8.36 5.22 -10.50
C THR A 98 -7.12 4.36 -10.70
N THR A 99 -6.59 3.75 -9.62
CA THR A 99 -5.40 2.91 -9.69
C THR A 99 -5.75 1.60 -10.41
N VAL A 100 -4.92 1.24 -11.39
CA VAL A 100 -5.12 0.02 -12.19
C VAL A 100 -4.77 -1.19 -11.31
N SER A 101 -5.56 -2.23 -11.40
CA SER A 101 -5.25 -3.51 -10.78
C SER A 101 -3.86 -4.04 -11.20
N ILE A 102 -3.09 -4.52 -10.23
CA ILE A 102 -1.78 -5.16 -10.44
C ILE A 102 -1.83 -6.68 -10.33
N ASP A 103 -2.95 -7.24 -9.89
CA ASP A 103 -3.14 -8.67 -9.60
C ASP A 103 -4.44 -9.26 -10.20
N GLY A 104 -5.18 -8.45 -10.97
CA GLY A 104 -6.46 -8.81 -11.56
C GLY A 104 -7.67 -8.64 -10.63
N THR A 105 -7.47 -8.26 -9.37
CA THR A 105 -8.57 -7.93 -8.44
C THR A 105 -9.06 -6.50 -8.65
N CYS A 106 -10.33 -6.23 -8.39
CA CYS A 106 -10.92 -4.92 -8.59
C CYS A 106 -12.10 -4.66 -7.65
N GLY A 107 -12.41 -3.39 -7.45
CA GLY A 107 -13.55 -2.98 -6.67
C GLY A 107 -13.30 -2.92 -5.18
N THR A 108 -14.41 -2.88 -4.45
CA THR A 108 -14.46 -2.81 -2.98
C THR A 108 -15.22 -3.99 -2.36
N THR A 109 -15.66 -4.94 -3.18
CA THR A 109 -16.39 -6.15 -2.76
C THR A 109 -15.77 -7.41 -3.37
N GLY A 110 -16.05 -8.55 -2.76
CA GLY A 110 -15.48 -9.83 -3.20
C GLY A 110 -13.98 -9.92 -2.92
N ALA A 111 -13.21 -10.35 -3.91
CA ALA A 111 -11.76 -10.44 -3.82
C ALA A 111 -11.06 -9.08 -3.85
N GLY A 112 -11.59 -8.11 -4.59
CA GLY A 112 -11.04 -6.76 -4.64
C GLY A 112 -11.61 -5.89 -3.52
N LYS A 113 -10.75 -5.55 -2.56
CA LYS A 113 -11.09 -4.65 -1.42
C LYS A 113 -10.29 -3.36 -1.43
N SER A 114 -9.25 -3.30 -2.27
CA SER A 114 -8.30 -2.19 -2.33
C SER A 114 -8.74 -1.05 -3.24
N GLY A 115 -9.92 -1.14 -3.87
CA GLY A 115 -10.46 -0.09 -4.75
C GLY A 115 -9.79 -0.04 -6.12
N TYR A 116 -9.09 -1.09 -6.55
CA TYR A 116 -8.51 -1.14 -7.89
C TYR A 116 -9.59 -1.08 -8.97
N ARG A 117 -9.28 -0.44 -10.09
CA ARG A 117 -10.08 -0.56 -11.30
C ARG A 117 -9.43 -1.48 -12.32
N CYS A 118 -10.24 -2.04 -13.19
CA CYS A 118 -9.78 -2.83 -14.31
C CYS A 118 -9.19 -1.95 -15.43
N PRO A 119 -8.31 -2.51 -16.29
CA PRO A 119 -7.72 -1.77 -17.40
C PRO A 119 -8.79 -1.35 -18.42
N THR A 120 -8.94 -0.05 -18.65
CA THR A 120 -9.86 0.50 -19.65
C THR A 120 -9.37 0.23 -21.07
N GLY A 121 -10.29 0.05 -22.03
CA GLY A 121 -9.94 -0.21 -23.44
C GLY A 121 -9.34 -1.60 -23.71
N SER A 122 -9.39 -2.49 -22.71
CA SER A 122 -8.89 -3.86 -22.79
C SER A 122 -10.02 -4.88 -22.86
N THR A 123 -9.69 -6.12 -23.23
CA THR A 123 -10.56 -7.28 -23.06
C THR A 123 -10.72 -7.70 -21.60
N MET A 124 -10.31 -6.94 -20.60
CA MET A 124 -10.55 -7.25 -19.18
C MET A 124 -11.14 -6.05 -18.42
N GLY A 125 -11.82 -5.15 -19.14
CA GLY A 125 -12.23 -3.85 -18.58
C GLY A 125 -13.37 -3.88 -17.56
N CYS A 126 -14.04 -5.01 -17.34
CA CYS A 126 -15.18 -5.09 -16.42
C CYS A 126 -14.77 -5.60 -15.05
N CYS A 127 -15.30 -4.99 -13.99
CA CYS A 127 -15.09 -5.45 -12.63
C CYS A 127 -16.30 -6.23 -12.13
N SER A 128 -16.17 -7.54 -11.95
CA SER A 128 -17.29 -8.40 -11.54
C SER A 128 -17.73 -8.16 -10.10
N ALA A 129 -18.92 -8.65 -9.72
CA ALA A 129 -19.37 -8.67 -8.32
C ALA A 129 -18.41 -9.48 -7.41
N ALA A 130 -17.75 -10.48 -7.98
CA ALA A 130 -16.74 -11.29 -7.28
C ALA A 130 -15.41 -10.54 -7.06
N GLY A 131 -15.25 -9.33 -7.63
CA GLY A 131 -14.08 -8.49 -7.42
C GLY A 131 -12.89 -8.85 -8.31
N TYR A 132 -13.15 -9.32 -9.53
CA TYR A 132 -12.13 -9.65 -10.52
C TYR A 132 -12.36 -8.96 -11.86
N CYS A 133 -11.27 -8.63 -12.53
CA CYS A 133 -11.29 -8.08 -13.87
C CYS A 133 -11.53 -9.17 -14.93
N GLY A 134 -12.40 -8.89 -15.89
CA GLY A 134 -12.69 -9.79 -17.01
C GLY A 134 -13.59 -9.16 -18.07
N ASN A 135 -14.09 -9.99 -18.99
CA ASN A 135 -14.94 -9.58 -20.12
C ASN A 135 -16.19 -10.44 -20.33
N THR A 136 -16.40 -11.47 -19.52
CA THR A 136 -17.59 -12.32 -19.72
C THR A 136 -18.84 -11.58 -19.26
N THR A 137 -20.01 -12.08 -19.66
CA THR A 137 -21.30 -11.59 -19.18
C THR A 137 -21.34 -11.45 -17.66
N ASP A 138 -20.82 -12.43 -16.91
CA ASP A 138 -20.80 -12.39 -15.44
C ASP A 138 -19.87 -11.31 -14.87
N HIS A 139 -18.90 -10.83 -15.66
CA HIS A 139 -18.04 -9.72 -15.26
C HIS A 139 -18.66 -8.37 -15.61
N CYS A 140 -19.30 -8.27 -16.77
CA CYS A 140 -19.70 -6.98 -17.35
C CYS A 140 -21.15 -6.60 -17.09
N ASP A 141 -22.04 -7.57 -16.88
CA ASP A 141 -23.46 -7.31 -16.74
C ASP A 141 -23.76 -6.58 -15.43
N THR A 142 -24.36 -5.40 -15.54
CA THR A 142 -24.83 -4.64 -14.37
C THR A 142 -25.87 -5.41 -13.57
N ALA A 143 -26.68 -6.27 -14.22
CA ALA A 143 -27.64 -7.14 -13.53
C ALA A 143 -26.96 -8.27 -12.74
N LYS A 144 -25.70 -8.61 -13.06
CA LYS A 144 -24.88 -9.59 -12.33
C LYS A 144 -23.98 -8.93 -11.28
N GLY A 145 -24.11 -7.61 -11.09
CA GLY A 145 -23.39 -6.87 -10.05
C GLY A 145 -22.01 -6.37 -10.50
N CYS A 146 -21.80 -6.13 -11.80
CA CYS A 146 -20.60 -5.41 -12.25
C CYS A 146 -20.43 -4.07 -11.51
N GLN A 147 -19.23 -3.84 -10.97
CA GLN A 147 -18.89 -2.68 -10.13
C GLN A 147 -18.47 -1.48 -11.00
N SER A 148 -19.44 -0.65 -11.38
CA SER A 148 -19.26 0.46 -12.36
C SER A 148 -18.23 1.53 -12.00
N GLY A 149 -17.92 1.73 -10.71
CA GLY A 149 -16.83 2.62 -10.28
C GLY A 149 -15.43 2.07 -10.56
N PHE A 150 -15.32 0.80 -10.96
CA PHE A 150 -14.07 0.05 -11.07
C PHE A 150 -13.91 -0.68 -12.39
N GLY A 151 -14.85 -0.53 -13.33
CA GLY A 151 -14.77 -1.12 -14.66
C GLY A 151 -15.89 -0.66 -15.59
N THR A 152 -15.76 -1.01 -16.87
CA THR A 152 -16.73 -0.69 -17.91
C THR A 152 -17.89 -1.68 -17.89
N CYS A 153 -18.90 -1.40 -17.06
CA CYS A 153 -20.08 -2.24 -16.98
C CYS A 153 -21.08 -1.93 -18.09
N ALA A 154 -21.64 -2.97 -18.70
CA ALA A 154 -22.66 -2.86 -19.74
C ALA A 154 -23.79 -3.84 -19.44
N ARG A 155 -25.05 -3.39 -19.55
CA ARG A 155 -26.18 -4.31 -19.43
C ARG A 155 -26.13 -5.28 -20.61
N SER A 156 -26.27 -6.58 -20.36
CA SER A 156 -26.37 -7.61 -21.39
C SER A 156 -27.72 -7.54 -22.10
N THR A 157 -28.09 -6.39 -22.66
CA THR A 157 -29.15 -6.35 -23.66
C THR A 157 -28.55 -6.98 -24.90
N GLY A 158 -28.89 -8.25 -25.17
CA GLY A 158 -28.47 -8.97 -26.37
C GLY A 158 -28.46 -8.04 -27.57
N LYS A 159 -27.32 -7.99 -28.27
CA LYS A 159 -27.00 -7.11 -29.40
C LYS A 159 -28.17 -6.20 -29.80
N ARG A 160 -28.22 -4.97 -29.27
CA ARG A 160 -28.72 -3.90 -30.15
C ARG A 160 -27.61 -3.67 -31.15
N SER A 161 -27.66 -4.42 -32.24
CA SER A 161 -27.26 -3.89 -33.54
C SER A 161 -27.77 -2.45 -33.60
N ARG A 162 -26.87 -1.48 -33.38
CA ARG A 162 -27.08 -0.17 -33.97
C ARG A 162 -26.93 -0.43 -35.46
N GLY A 163 -28.05 -0.69 -36.12
CA GLY A 163 -28.17 -0.41 -37.53
C GLY A 163 -27.77 1.05 -37.70
N LEU A 164 -26.59 1.25 -38.27
CA LEU A 164 -26.22 2.48 -38.98
C LEU A 164 -26.33 2.10 -40.45
N TRP A 165 -27.57 2.09 -40.93
CA TRP A 165 -27.87 2.51 -42.28
C TRP A 165 -28.48 3.88 -42.12
N GLU A 166 -27.67 4.90 -42.41
CA GLU A 166 -28.00 6.18 -43.05
C GLU A 166 -26.72 7.02 -43.11
#